data_AF-A0A1B5KXJ7-F1
#
_entry.id   AF-A0A1B5KXJ7-F1
#
_cell.length_a   1.000
_cell.length_b   1.000
_cell.length_c   1.000
_cell.angle_alpha   90.00
_cell.angle_beta   90.00
_cell.angle_gamma   90.00
#
_symmetry.space_group_name_H-M   'P 1'
#
loop_
_entity.id
_entity.type
_entity.pdbx_description
1 polymer ?
#
loop_
_entity_poly.entity_id
_entity_poly.type
_entity_poly.pdbx_seq_one_letter_code
_entity_poly.pdbx_strand_id
1 'polypeptide(L)'
;MASVQQPSRAPPPRFHGRLALGAYTADPSSSSPSSSSSSSSTVIYRNDDFVAIHDKYPKATVHALLLPRSAAHNLLHPFEAFRDAAFLAAVQAETARLRALVAAELQRRLGRYSRSERQRQAVLDGVEEEPPPAQGLPLLPLPLPPGRDWAAEVICGVHAVPSMSHLHVHVLSRDMRSGCVRHRKHYNSFTTPFFVDLMDFPLREGDARLDPRGGGYLRSELRCWRCGKGFGNAFARLKEHLEGEFVSWRAE
;
A
#
# COMPACT_ATOMS: atom_id res chain seq x y z
N MET A 1 -2.49 55.09 18.76
CA MET A 1 -2.99 53.75 18.40
C MET A 1 -2.10 53.19 17.31
N ALA A 2 -1.10 52.39 17.66
CA ALA A 2 -0.19 51.78 16.70
C ALA A 2 -0.87 50.54 16.09
N SER A 3 -1.10 50.57 14.78
CA SER A 3 -1.68 49.47 14.03
C SER A 3 -0.67 48.32 13.96
N VAL A 4 -0.97 47.21 14.63
CA VAL A 4 -0.19 45.97 14.57
C VAL A 4 -0.42 45.34 13.19
N GLN A 5 0.55 45.48 12.29
CA GLN A 5 0.57 44.74 11.03
C GLN A 5 0.73 43.25 11.33
N GLN A 6 -0.29 42.45 10.98
CA GLN A 6 -0.18 41.00 11.00
C GLN A 6 0.89 40.53 10.00
N PRO A 7 1.74 39.55 10.34
CA PRO A 7 2.70 39.00 9.39
C PRO A 7 1.94 38.35 8.23
N SER A 8 2.32 38.70 7.00
CA SER A 8 1.79 38.10 5.78
C SER A 8 2.03 36.58 5.82
N ARG A 9 0.96 35.77 5.91
CA ARG A 9 1.06 34.32 5.73
C ARG A 9 1.69 34.05 4.37
N ALA A 10 2.82 33.33 4.37
CA ALA A 10 3.41 32.82 3.14
C ALA A 10 2.33 32.07 2.32
N PRO A 11 2.30 32.23 0.98
CA PRO A 11 1.34 31.51 0.16
C PRO A 11 1.49 30.00 0.40
N PRO A 12 0.39 29.24 0.48
CA PRO A 12 0.45 27.81 0.72
C PRO A 12 1.29 27.13 -0.37
N PRO A 13 2.11 26.13 -0.01
CA PRO A 13 2.94 25.43 -0.98
C PRO A 13 2.07 24.83 -2.09
N ARG A 14 2.41 25.16 -3.34
CA ARG A 14 1.65 24.71 -4.53
C ARG A 14 2.12 23.32 -4.97
N PHE A 15 1.38 22.29 -4.58
CA PHE A 15 1.67 20.90 -4.98
C PHE A 15 1.07 20.57 -6.35
N HIS A 16 1.90 20.50 -7.39
CA HIS A 16 1.49 20.11 -8.75
C HIS A 16 2.40 19.00 -9.30
N GLY A 17 1.88 18.21 -10.27
CA GLY A 17 2.65 17.18 -10.95
C GLY A 17 3.25 16.16 -9.97
N ARG A 18 4.56 15.92 -10.04
CA ARG A 18 5.28 14.96 -9.18
C ARG A 18 5.29 15.34 -7.69
N LEU A 19 4.92 16.58 -7.34
CA LEU A 19 4.84 17.06 -5.96
C LEU A 19 3.45 16.91 -5.33
N ALA A 20 2.44 16.42 -6.07
CA ALA A 20 1.05 16.39 -5.60
C ALA A 20 0.84 15.66 -4.26
N LEU A 21 1.69 14.67 -3.93
CA LEU A 21 1.63 13.97 -2.65
C LEU A 21 1.92 14.86 -1.43
N GLY A 22 2.65 15.97 -1.63
CA GLY A 22 2.96 16.91 -0.55
C GLY A 22 1.72 17.60 0.03
N ALA A 23 0.61 17.65 -0.71
CA ALA A 23 -0.66 18.16 -0.20
C ALA A 23 -1.17 17.35 1.00
N TYR A 24 -0.85 16.05 1.06
CA TYR A 24 -1.25 15.19 2.16
C TYR A 24 -0.33 15.28 3.37
N THR A 25 0.90 15.79 3.24
CA THR A 25 1.86 15.90 4.35
C THR A 25 1.97 17.31 4.93
N ALA A 26 1.68 18.34 4.14
CA ALA A 26 1.93 19.74 4.50
C ALA A 26 0.88 20.38 5.43
N ASP A 27 -0.40 20.02 5.30
CA ASP A 27 -1.45 20.66 6.09
C ASP A 27 -1.90 19.76 7.25
N PRO A 28 -1.73 20.16 8.52
CA PRO A 28 -2.28 19.42 9.66
C PRO A 28 -3.81 19.40 9.68
N SER A 29 -4.49 20.34 9.01
CA SER A 29 -5.95 20.51 9.06
C SER A 29 -6.68 20.57 7.70
N SER A 30 -5.99 20.44 6.55
CA SER A 30 -6.70 20.45 5.26
C SER A 30 -7.15 19.04 4.88
N SER A 31 -8.42 18.77 5.19
CA SER A 31 -9.20 17.80 4.46
C SER A 31 -9.36 18.31 3.02
N SER A 32 -8.55 17.74 2.12
CA SER A 32 -8.67 17.80 0.65
C SER A 32 -8.42 19.16 -0.02
N PRO A 33 -7.84 19.19 -1.25
CA PRO A 33 -8.01 20.33 -2.12
C PRO A 33 -9.46 20.38 -2.60
N SER A 34 -10.14 21.49 -2.32
CA SER A 34 -11.44 21.92 -2.87
C SER A 34 -11.63 21.51 -4.34
N SER A 35 -12.74 21.00 -4.86
CA SER A 35 -14.16 21.19 -4.53
C SER A 35 -15.00 20.10 -5.20
N SER A 36 -16.19 19.85 -4.65
CA SER A 36 -17.37 19.24 -5.32
C SER A 36 -17.18 17.87 -5.97
N SER A 37 -17.33 16.81 -5.19
CA SER A 37 -18.25 15.70 -5.46
C SER A 37 -17.98 14.61 -4.42
N SER A 38 -19.04 14.08 -3.82
CA SER A 38 -19.03 12.98 -2.87
C SER A 38 -18.03 11.87 -3.27
N SER A 39 -17.25 11.34 -2.32
CA SER A 39 -16.90 9.90 -2.18
C SER A 39 -15.47 9.62 -1.66
N SER A 40 -15.42 8.87 -0.54
CA SER A 40 -14.29 8.12 0.04
C SER A 40 -13.16 8.91 0.70
N SER A 41 -12.97 8.67 2.00
CA SER A 41 -11.84 9.15 2.78
C SER A 41 -10.52 8.69 2.15
N THR A 42 -9.88 9.58 1.40
CA THR A 42 -8.58 9.31 0.78
C THR A 42 -7.52 9.05 1.85
N VAL A 43 -7.65 9.68 3.02
CA VAL A 43 -6.77 9.46 4.16
C VAL A 43 -7.29 8.28 4.98
N ILE A 44 -6.42 7.31 5.26
CA ILE A 44 -6.70 6.15 6.13
C ILE A 44 -6.48 6.58 7.58
N TYR A 45 -5.30 7.13 7.87
CA TYR A 45 -4.97 7.73 9.16
C TYR A 45 -3.85 8.76 9.00
N ARG A 46 -3.65 9.56 10.04
CA ARG A 46 -2.52 10.48 10.19
C ARG A 46 -2.01 10.42 11.63
N ASN A 47 -0.70 10.50 11.79
CA ASN A 47 -0.04 10.77 13.06
C ASN A 47 1.01 11.89 12.86
N ASP A 48 1.83 12.16 13.87
CA ASP A 48 2.82 13.25 13.83
C ASP A 48 3.91 13.02 12.77
N ASP A 49 4.28 11.76 12.51
CA ASP A 49 5.40 11.39 11.65
C ASP A 49 4.98 10.90 10.25
N PHE A 50 3.75 10.42 10.09
CA PHE A 50 3.28 9.71 8.90
C PHE A 50 1.82 10.03 8.53
N VAL A 51 1.52 9.89 7.24
CA VAL A 51 0.16 9.92 6.69
C VAL A 51 -0.04 8.69 5.82
N ALA A 52 -1.07 7.90 6.09
CA ALA A 52 -1.48 6.80 5.24
C ALA A 52 -2.68 7.21 4.39
N ILE A 53 -2.60 6.97 3.08
CA ILE A 53 -3.67 7.31 2.14
C ILE A 53 -3.99 6.12 1.22
N HIS A 54 -5.20 6.07 0.68
CA HIS A 54 -5.53 5.24 -0.47
C HIS A 54 -4.88 5.82 -1.73
N ASP A 55 -4.24 4.98 -2.54
CA ASP A 55 -3.71 5.40 -3.84
C ASP A 55 -4.89 5.76 -4.76
N LYS A 56 -4.85 6.96 -5.36
CA LYS A 56 -5.88 7.45 -6.28
C LYS A 56 -6.04 6.59 -7.54
N TYR A 57 -4.99 5.88 -7.92
CA TYR A 57 -4.92 4.98 -9.07
C TYR A 57 -4.47 3.59 -8.61
N PRO A 58 -5.29 2.88 -7.81
CA PRO A 58 -4.87 1.64 -7.15
C PRO A 58 -4.43 0.59 -8.17
N LYS A 59 -3.37 -0.17 -7.89
CA LYS A 59 -2.83 -1.18 -8.82
C LYS A 59 -3.26 -2.61 -8.49
N ALA A 60 -3.97 -2.77 -7.38
CA ALA A 60 -4.54 -4.01 -6.89
C ALA A 60 -5.88 -3.74 -6.19
N THR A 61 -6.50 -4.78 -5.66
CA THR A 61 -7.80 -4.70 -4.93
C THR A 61 -7.77 -3.70 -3.79
N VAL A 62 -6.67 -3.65 -3.02
CA VAL A 62 -6.40 -2.60 -2.04
C VAL A 62 -4.99 -2.06 -2.30
N HIS A 63 -4.85 -0.74 -2.39
CA HIS A 63 -3.56 -0.09 -2.56
C HIS A 63 -3.53 1.19 -1.73
N ALA A 64 -2.65 1.21 -0.74
CA ALA A 64 -2.38 2.34 0.13
C ALA A 64 -0.94 2.82 -0.04
N LEU A 65 -0.71 4.07 0.33
CA LEU A 65 0.60 4.70 0.38
C LEU A 65 0.85 5.20 1.81
N LEU A 66 2.03 4.88 2.35
CA LEU A 66 2.54 5.51 3.56
C LEU A 66 3.48 6.65 3.18
N LEU A 67 3.19 7.85 3.69
CA LEU A 67 3.92 9.08 3.39
C LEU A 67 4.59 9.61 4.67
N PRO A 68 5.93 9.58 4.77
CA PRO A 68 6.64 10.22 5.86
C PRO A 68 6.51 11.74 5.81
N ARG A 69 6.31 12.36 6.97
CA ARG A 69 6.17 13.82 7.14
C ARG A 69 7.49 14.52 7.43
N SER A 70 8.53 13.77 7.83
CA SER A 70 9.88 14.30 8.09
C SER A 70 10.38 15.13 6.91
N ALA A 71 10.63 16.42 7.14
CA ALA A 71 11.19 17.33 6.14
C ALA A 71 12.61 16.93 5.70
N ALA A 72 13.36 16.20 6.56
CA ALA A 72 14.69 15.72 6.23
C ALA A 72 14.66 14.54 5.24
N HIS A 73 13.59 13.75 5.21
CA HIS A 73 13.53 12.48 4.48
C HIS A 73 12.52 12.48 3.33
N ASN A 74 11.46 13.29 3.41
CA ASN A 74 10.30 13.18 2.53
C ASN A 74 10.57 13.48 1.05
N LEU A 75 11.66 14.17 0.70
CA LEU A 75 12.06 14.45 -0.68
C LEU A 75 13.32 13.70 -1.12
N LEU A 76 13.91 12.89 -0.22
CA LEU A 76 15.05 12.06 -0.56
C LEU A 76 14.63 10.86 -1.39
N HIS A 77 15.57 10.35 -2.20
CA HIS A 77 15.37 9.07 -2.86
C HIS A 77 15.22 7.96 -1.81
N PRO A 78 14.35 6.94 -1.98
CA PRO A 78 14.15 5.90 -0.97
C PRO A 78 15.45 5.23 -0.53
N PHE A 79 16.36 4.97 -1.47
CA PHE A 79 17.65 4.33 -1.20
C PHE A 79 18.61 5.22 -0.39
N GLU A 80 18.40 6.53 -0.40
CA GLU A 80 19.15 7.50 0.40
C GLU A 80 18.48 7.72 1.76
N ALA A 81 17.15 7.90 1.78
CA ALA A 81 16.37 8.07 2.99
C ALA A 81 16.53 6.89 3.96
N PHE A 82 16.54 5.66 3.44
CA PHE A 82 16.67 4.45 4.24
C PHE A 82 18.10 4.10 4.66
N ARG A 83 19.09 4.98 4.41
CA ARG A 83 20.42 4.85 5.02
C ARG A 83 20.41 5.29 6.49
N ASP A 84 19.48 6.14 6.89
CA ASP A 84 19.19 6.41 8.30
C ASP A 84 18.43 5.22 8.89
N ALA A 85 19.11 4.45 9.75
CA ALA A 85 18.57 3.25 10.38
C ALA A 85 17.39 3.55 11.32
N ALA A 86 17.39 4.69 12.01
CA ALA A 86 16.29 5.05 12.90
C ALA A 86 15.04 5.41 12.09
N PHE A 87 15.22 6.16 11.00
CA PHE A 87 14.13 6.47 10.08
C PHE A 87 13.60 5.21 9.40
N LEU A 88 14.47 4.32 8.91
CA LEU A 88 14.06 3.05 8.31
C LEU A 88 13.25 2.20 9.30
N ALA A 89 13.71 2.04 10.55
CA ALA A 89 12.99 1.29 11.57
C ALA A 89 11.60 1.87 11.86
N ALA A 90 11.48 3.20 11.94
CA ALA A 90 10.20 3.88 12.11
C ALA A 90 9.26 3.63 10.91
N VAL A 91 9.77 3.72 9.68
CA VAL A 91 9.01 3.45 8.45
C VAL A 91 8.57 1.97 8.39
N GLN A 92 9.44 1.04 8.78
CA GLN A 92 9.14 -0.40 8.84
C GLN A 92 8.03 -0.71 9.86
N ALA A 93 8.11 -0.14 11.07
CA ALA A 93 7.09 -0.29 12.09
C ALA A 93 5.73 0.27 11.63
N GLU A 94 5.72 1.47 11.07
CA GLU A 94 4.47 2.09 10.62
C GLU A 94 3.89 1.39 9.37
N THR A 95 4.76 0.84 8.51
CA THR A 95 4.36 0.01 7.38
C THR A 95 3.73 -1.30 7.85
N ALA A 96 4.24 -1.93 8.90
CA ALA A 96 3.63 -3.12 9.49
C ALA A 96 2.22 -2.82 10.03
N ARG A 97 2.03 -1.66 10.67
CA ARG A 97 0.71 -1.19 11.10
C ARG A 97 -0.24 -0.97 9.92
N LEU A 98 0.22 -0.29 8.87
CA LEU A 98 -0.59 -0.08 7.66
C LEU A 98 -0.90 -1.40 6.95
N ARG A 99 0.05 -2.35 6.92
CA ARG A 99 -0.14 -3.69 6.37
C ARG A 99 -1.29 -4.42 7.07
N ALA A 100 -1.38 -4.33 8.39
CA ALA A 100 -2.48 -4.92 9.14
C ALA A 100 -3.84 -4.29 8.77
N LEU A 101 -3.91 -2.97 8.58
CA LEU A 101 -5.13 -2.28 8.14
C LEU A 101 -5.52 -2.67 6.71
N VAL A 102 -4.54 -2.76 5.81
CA VAL A 102 -4.76 -3.19 4.41
C VAL A 102 -5.21 -4.66 4.36
N ALA A 103 -4.66 -5.51 5.22
CA ALA A 103 -5.07 -6.90 5.35
C ALA A 103 -6.51 -7.03 5.87
N ALA A 104 -6.88 -6.26 6.91
CA ALA A 104 -8.25 -6.21 7.41
C ALA A 104 -9.23 -5.68 6.35
N GLU A 105 -8.81 -4.69 5.56
CA GLU A 105 -9.60 -4.18 4.43
C GLU A 105 -9.79 -5.24 3.34
N LEU A 106 -8.74 -6.00 3.04
CA LEU A 106 -8.77 -7.08 2.06
C LEU A 106 -9.68 -8.21 2.51
N GLN A 107 -9.58 -8.62 3.78
CA GLN A 107 -10.47 -9.55 4.46
C GLN A 107 -11.93 -9.09 4.37
N ARG A 108 -12.21 -7.83 4.67
CA ARG A 108 -13.57 -7.28 4.61
C ARG A 108 -14.16 -7.33 3.19
N ARG A 109 -13.34 -7.17 2.15
CA ARG A 109 -13.78 -7.19 0.75
C ARG A 109 -13.92 -8.60 0.18
N LEU A 110 -13.01 -9.50 0.55
CA LEU A 110 -12.84 -10.81 -0.09
C LEU A 110 -13.15 -12.01 0.82
N GLY A 111 -13.26 -11.80 2.13
CA GLY A 111 -13.49 -12.83 3.15
C GLY A 111 -14.67 -13.73 2.85
N ARG A 112 -15.81 -13.14 2.45
CA ARG A 112 -17.02 -13.89 2.05
C ARG A 112 -16.82 -14.90 0.90
N TYR A 113 -15.77 -14.75 0.10
CA TYR A 113 -15.48 -15.66 -1.00
C TYR A 113 -14.46 -16.74 -0.62
N SER A 114 -13.68 -16.52 0.44
CA SER A 114 -12.60 -17.41 0.86
C SER A 114 -13.16 -18.64 1.56
N ARG A 115 -12.72 -19.83 1.13
CA ARG A 115 -13.05 -21.09 1.81
C ARG A 115 -12.42 -21.14 3.20
N SER A 116 -11.19 -20.67 3.34
CA SER A 116 -10.44 -20.63 4.60
C SER A 116 -11.04 -19.65 5.60
N GLU A 117 -11.80 -18.65 5.13
CA GLU A 117 -12.47 -17.67 5.99
C GLU A 117 -13.89 -18.07 6.39
N ARG A 118 -14.44 -19.15 5.81
CA ARG A 118 -15.87 -19.49 5.91
C ARG A 118 -16.37 -19.56 7.36
N GLN A 119 -15.64 -20.27 8.22
CA GLN A 119 -16.03 -20.44 9.62
C GLN A 119 -16.01 -19.10 10.37
N ARG A 120 -14.96 -18.31 10.17
CA ARG A 120 -14.84 -16.97 10.75
C ARG A 120 -15.93 -16.03 10.28
N GLN A 121 -16.26 -16.08 8.99
CA GLN A 121 -17.33 -15.27 8.42
C GLN A 121 -18.70 -15.73 8.94
N ALA A 122 -18.94 -17.03 9.11
CA ALA A 122 -20.18 -17.56 9.67
C ALA A 122 -20.42 -17.09 11.12
N VAL A 123 -19.38 -17.03 11.94
CA VAL A 123 -19.45 -16.46 13.31
C VAL A 123 -19.72 -14.95 13.24
N LEU A 124 -19.01 -14.21 12.39
CA LEU A 124 -19.21 -12.75 12.24
C LEU A 124 -20.60 -12.39 11.70
N ASP A 125 -21.16 -13.22 10.83
CA ASP A 125 -22.50 -13.04 10.25
C ASP A 125 -23.62 -13.54 11.20
N GLY A 126 -23.27 -14.14 12.35
CA GLY A 126 -24.23 -14.67 13.32
C GLY A 126 -24.93 -15.96 12.88
N VAL A 127 -24.35 -16.69 11.93
CA VAL A 127 -24.86 -17.97 11.41
C VAL A 127 -24.41 -19.14 12.30
N GLU A 128 -23.17 -19.08 12.80
CA GLU A 128 -22.63 -20.03 13.76
C GLU A 128 -22.46 -19.35 15.12
N GLU A 129 -22.72 -20.08 16.21
CA GLU A 129 -22.48 -19.60 17.56
C GLU A 129 -20.97 -19.46 17.82
N GLU A 130 -20.59 -18.43 18.58
CA GLU A 130 -19.23 -18.32 19.09
C GLU A 130 -18.87 -19.59 19.87
N PRO A 131 -17.64 -20.10 19.76
CA PRO A 131 -17.23 -21.27 20.51
C PRO A 131 -17.51 -21.03 22.02
N PRO A 132 -17.94 -22.05 22.77
CA PRO A 132 -18.19 -21.86 24.19
C PRO A 132 -16.88 -21.52 24.92
N PRO A 133 -16.91 -20.62 25.93
CA PRO A 133 -15.72 -20.28 26.71
C PRO A 133 -15.10 -21.54 27.31
N ALA A 134 -13.78 -21.64 27.26
CA ALA A 134 -13.05 -22.66 27.99
C ALA A 134 -13.44 -22.56 29.48
N GLN A 135 -13.81 -23.71 30.08
CA GLN A 135 -14.32 -23.76 31.44
C GLN A 135 -13.36 -23.06 32.41
N GLY A 136 -13.86 -22.04 33.13
CA GLY A 136 -13.11 -21.33 34.16
C GLY A 136 -12.41 -20.03 33.74
N LEU A 137 -12.54 -19.57 32.48
CA LEU A 137 -12.08 -18.24 32.08
C LEU A 137 -13.19 -17.17 32.20
N PRO A 138 -12.82 -15.90 32.48
CA PRO A 138 -13.78 -14.79 32.47
C PRO A 138 -14.49 -14.68 31.12
N LEU A 139 -15.69 -14.09 31.11
CA LEU A 139 -16.51 -13.75 29.93
C LEU A 139 -15.83 -12.68 29.03
N LEU A 140 -14.58 -12.91 28.65
CA LEU A 140 -13.93 -12.20 27.56
C LEU A 140 -14.56 -12.67 26.25
N PRO A 141 -14.71 -11.79 25.25
CA PRO A 141 -15.11 -12.21 23.91
C PRO A 141 -14.19 -13.34 23.46
N LEU A 142 -14.76 -14.48 23.06
CA LEU A 142 -13.93 -15.57 22.60
C LEU A 142 -13.14 -15.16 21.36
N PRO A 143 -11.90 -15.65 21.20
CA PRO A 143 -11.15 -15.40 20.00
C PRO A 143 -11.91 -15.98 18.81
N LEU A 144 -12.29 -15.11 17.86
CA LEU A 144 -12.84 -15.51 16.57
C LEU A 144 -11.97 -16.61 15.95
N PRO A 145 -12.56 -17.62 15.29
CA PRO A 145 -11.79 -18.73 14.74
C PRO A 145 -10.72 -18.22 13.75
N PRO A 146 -9.59 -18.95 13.65
CA PRO A 146 -8.51 -18.57 12.76
C PRO A 146 -9.01 -18.55 11.32
N GLY A 147 -8.77 -17.44 10.65
CA GLY A 147 -9.07 -17.26 9.22
C GLY A 147 -7.84 -17.43 8.35
N ARG A 148 -7.97 -17.06 7.09
CA ARG A 148 -6.86 -16.89 6.15
C ARG A 148 -5.90 -15.80 6.64
N ASP A 149 -4.61 -16.02 6.45
CA ASP A 149 -3.60 -14.97 6.66
C ASP A 149 -3.64 -13.95 5.51
N TRP A 150 -4.52 -12.95 5.63
CA TRP A 150 -4.61 -11.85 4.69
C TRP A 150 -3.37 -10.94 4.70
N ALA A 151 -2.59 -10.92 5.78
CA ALA A 151 -1.39 -10.11 5.85
C ALA A 151 -0.28 -10.68 4.95
N ALA A 152 -0.18 -12.01 4.83
CA ALA A 152 0.72 -12.68 3.88
C ALA A 152 0.46 -12.31 2.41
N GLU A 153 -0.77 -11.86 2.10
CA GLU A 153 -1.17 -11.47 0.75
C GLU A 153 -0.90 -9.99 0.42
N VAL A 154 -0.38 -9.23 1.38
CA VAL A 154 -0.04 -7.82 1.24
C VAL A 154 1.46 -7.68 1.08
N ILE A 155 1.88 -7.03 -0.02
CA ILE A 155 3.28 -6.68 -0.28
C ILE A 155 3.52 -5.22 0.12
N CYS A 156 4.72 -4.95 0.61
CA CYS A 156 5.11 -3.64 1.13
C CYS A 156 6.48 -3.24 0.58
N GLY A 157 6.60 -2.06 -0.03
CA GLY A 157 7.87 -1.70 -0.64
C GLY A 157 7.87 -0.36 -1.37
N VAL A 158 9.01 -0.05 -1.98
CA VAL A 158 9.23 1.19 -2.73
C VAL A 158 9.62 0.88 -4.16
N HIS A 159 9.35 1.81 -5.07
CA HIS A 159 9.91 1.74 -6.41
C HIS A 159 11.36 2.19 -6.41
N ALA A 160 12.21 1.43 -7.11
CA ALA A 160 13.63 1.78 -7.30
C ALA A 160 13.83 3.12 -8.02
N VAL A 161 12.85 3.54 -8.85
CA VAL A 161 12.78 4.90 -9.40
C VAL A 161 11.35 5.43 -9.15
N PRO A 162 11.13 6.25 -8.11
CA PRO A 162 9.81 6.76 -7.76
C PRO A 162 9.17 7.64 -8.84
N SER A 163 7.88 7.44 -9.10
CA SER A 163 7.11 8.28 -10.04
C SER A 163 6.79 9.65 -9.46
N MET A 164 6.56 9.73 -8.14
CA MET A 164 6.34 10.96 -7.38
C MET A 164 7.61 11.36 -6.61
N SER A 165 7.79 12.66 -6.37
CA SER A 165 8.98 13.18 -5.70
C SER A 165 9.00 12.93 -4.20
N HIS A 166 7.82 12.89 -3.57
CA HIS A 166 7.76 12.60 -2.13
C HIS A 166 7.95 11.10 -1.90
N LEU A 167 8.75 10.74 -0.90
CA LEU A 167 8.92 9.36 -0.46
C LEU A 167 7.55 8.75 -0.12
N HIS A 168 7.27 7.59 -0.70
CA HIS A 168 6.04 6.86 -0.48
C HIS A 168 6.32 5.36 -0.48
N VAL A 169 5.85 4.68 0.57
CA VAL A 169 5.88 3.21 0.64
C VAL A 169 4.54 2.69 0.15
N HIS A 170 4.56 1.81 -0.83
CA HIS A 170 3.39 1.12 -1.33
C HIS A 170 3.04 -0.03 -0.39
N VAL A 171 1.78 -0.09 0.02
CA VAL A 171 1.21 -1.21 0.79
C VAL A 171 -0.04 -1.67 0.06
N LEU A 172 0.03 -2.83 -0.58
CA LEU A 172 -1.02 -3.29 -1.50
C LEU A 172 -1.16 -4.80 -1.50
N SER A 173 -2.36 -5.26 -1.83
CA SER A 173 -2.61 -6.66 -2.09
C SER A 173 -1.86 -7.12 -3.35
N ARG A 174 -1.38 -8.36 -3.37
CA ARG A 174 -0.53 -8.87 -4.45
C ARG A 174 -1.26 -9.23 -5.74
N ASP A 175 -2.60 -9.15 -5.76
CA ASP A 175 -3.44 -9.62 -6.87
C ASP A 175 -3.21 -8.90 -8.20
N MET A 176 -2.71 -7.66 -8.17
CA MET A 176 -2.48 -6.80 -9.34
C MET A 176 -3.73 -6.63 -10.24
N ARG A 177 -4.92 -6.77 -9.66
CA ARG A 177 -6.20 -6.64 -10.36
C ARG A 177 -6.77 -5.25 -10.12
N SER A 178 -6.67 -4.40 -11.14
CA SER A 178 -7.30 -3.08 -11.14
C SER A 178 -7.46 -2.52 -12.55
N GLY A 179 -8.54 -1.76 -12.78
CA GLY A 179 -8.73 -0.99 -14.02
C GLY A 179 -7.66 0.10 -14.26
N CYS A 180 -6.87 0.44 -13.24
CA CYS A 180 -5.75 1.38 -13.37
C CYS A 180 -4.44 0.72 -13.83
N VAL A 181 -4.38 -0.62 -13.87
CA VAL A 181 -3.25 -1.35 -14.46
C VAL A 181 -3.45 -1.40 -15.98
N ARG A 182 -2.97 -0.36 -16.67
CA ARG A 182 -3.26 -0.12 -18.10
C ARG A 182 -2.13 -0.51 -19.05
N HIS A 183 -0.90 -0.56 -18.54
CA HIS A 183 0.29 -0.75 -19.37
C HIS A 183 1.29 -1.67 -18.68
N ARG A 184 2.17 -2.29 -19.47
CA ARG A 184 3.26 -3.16 -18.99
C ARG A 184 4.06 -2.53 -17.85
N LYS A 185 4.39 -1.23 -17.95
CA LYS A 185 5.14 -0.53 -16.90
C LYS A 185 4.41 -0.52 -15.56
N HIS A 186 3.08 -0.41 -15.53
CA HIS A 186 2.30 -0.42 -14.28
C HIS A 186 2.29 -1.81 -13.63
N TYR A 187 2.40 -2.87 -14.41
CA TYR A 187 2.45 -4.23 -13.88
C TYR A 187 3.87 -4.57 -13.41
N ASN A 188 4.85 -4.44 -14.30
CA ASN A 188 6.23 -4.77 -14.01
C ASN A 188 6.83 -3.91 -12.90
N SER A 189 6.31 -2.70 -12.64
CA SER A 189 6.81 -1.89 -11.52
C SER A 189 6.56 -2.52 -10.15
N PHE A 190 5.60 -3.46 -10.03
CA PHE A 190 5.28 -4.16 -8.78
C PHE A 190 5.65 -5.64 -8.79
N THR A 191 5.86 -6.24 -9.97
CA THR A 191 6.10 -7.69 -10.13
C THR A 191 7.52 -8.05 -10.55
N THR A 192 8.44 -7.08 -10.53
CA THR A 192 9.86 -7.28 -10.84
C THR A 192 10.73 -6.66 -9.75
N PRO A 193 12.06 -6.89 -9.73
CA PRO A 193 12.97 -6.26 -8.77
C PRO A 193 13.00 -4.71 -8.81
N PHE A 194 12.24 -4.08 -9.72
CA PHE A 194 11.94 -2.65 -9.66
C PHE A 194 11.15 -2.27 -8.40
N PHE A 195 10.33 -3.20 -7.88
CA PHE A 195 9.72 -3.10 -6.56
C PHE A 195 10.69 -3.70 -5.54
N VAL A 196 11.14 -2.87 -4.61
CA VAL A 196 12.07 -3.29 -3.55
C VAL A 196 11.28 -3.41 -2.26
N ASP A 197 11.29 -4.60 -1.66
CA ASP A 197 10.64 -4.83 -0.38
C ASP A 197 11.27 -3.95 0.70
N LEU A 198 10.44 -3.40 1.59
CA LEU A 198 10.92 -2.56 2.68
C LEU A 198 11.84 -3.31 3.66
N MET A 199 11.66 -4.64 3.78
CA MET A 199 12.48 -5.50 4.64
C MET A 199 13.86 -5.78 4.05
N ASP A 200 14.07 -5.54 2.76
CA ASP A 200 15.38 -5.72 2.11
C ASP A 200 16.32 -4.54 2.34
N PHE A 201 15.84 -3.43 2.92
CA PHE A 201 16.67 -2.27 3.21
C PHE A 201 17.43 -2.43 4.54
N PRO A 202 18.66 -1.89 4.63
CA PRO A 202 19.40 -1.22 3.55
C PRO A 202 19.95 -2.23 2.53
N LEU A 203 19.90 -1.87 1.24
CA LEU A 203 20.46 -2.70 0.18
C LEU A 203 22.00 -2.72 0.28
N ARG A 204 22.59 -3.92 0.12
CA ARG A 204 24.05 -4.08 0.06
C ARG A 204 24.67 -3.39 -1.14
N GLU A 205 25.92 -2.96 -1.00
CA GLU A 205 26.71 -2.45 -2.12
C GLU A 205 26.80 -3.52 -3.24
N GLY A 206 26.59 -3.10 -4.49
CA GLY A 206 26.57 -4.00 -5.65
C GLY A 206 25.25 -4.76 -5.88
N ASP A 207 24.17 -4.47 -5.14
CA ASP A 207 22.86 -5.03 -5.46
C ASP A 207 22.37 -4.50 -6.83
N ALA A 208 21.97 -5.40 -7.73
CA ALA A 208 21.48 -5.07 -9.06
C ALA A 208 20.28 -4.10 -9.05
N ARG A 209 19.50 -4.07 -7.96
CA ARG A 209 18.36 -3.15 -7.78
C ARG A 209 18.77 -1.69 -7.61
N LEU A 210 20.04 -1.44 -7.26
CA LEU A 210 20.62 -0.10 -7.19
C LEU A 210 20.84 0.52 -8.58
N ASP A 211 20.93 -0.29 -9.64
CA ASP A 211 20.91 0.16 -11.04
C ASP A 211 19.64 -0.30 -11.78
N PRO A 212 18.48 0.34 -11.49
CA PRO A 212 17.22 -0.01 -12.12
C PRO A 212 17.17 0.32 -13.62
N ARG A 213 18.07 1.19 -14.13
CA ARG A 213 18.11 1.55 -15.56
C ARG A 213 18.83 0.49 -16.39
N GLY A 214 19.92 -0.06 -15.87
CA GLY A 214 20.64 -1.20 -16.45
C GLY A 214 19.80 -2.48 -16.48
N GLY A 215 19.02 -2.74 -15.41
CA GLY A 215 18.24 -3.97 -15.28
C GLY A 215 17.06 -4.15 -16.24
N GLY A 216 16.62 -3.10 -16.94
CA GLY A 216 15.56 -3.20 -17.94
C GLY A 216 14.20 -3.69 -17.41
N TYR A 217 13.98 -3.70 -16.09
CA TYR A 217 12.88 -4.38 -15.42
C TYR A 217 11.48 -3.99 -15.95
N LEU A 218 11.26 -2.69 -16.19
CA LEU A 218 9.98 -2.20 -16.74
C LEU A 218 9.72 -2.59 -18.21
N ARG A 219 10.78 -3.03 -18.92
CA ARG A 219 10.74 -3.48 -20.32
C ARG A 219 10.80 -5.00 -20.45
N SER A 220 11.00 -5.71 -19.34
CA SER A 220 11.02 -7.18 -19.31
C SER A 220 9.69 -7.77 -19.78
N GLU A 221 9.74 -9.05 -20.12
CA GLU A 221 8.55 -9.82 -20.46
C GLU A 221 7.55 -9.87 -19.30
N LEU A 222 6.28 -9.94 -19.66
CA LEU A 222 5.19 -10.07 -18.70
C LEU A 222 5.16 -11.49 -18.15
N ARG A 223 5.29 -11.65 -16.83
CA ARG A 223 5.19 -12.94 -16.14
C ARG A 223 4.14 -12.85 -15.04
N CYS A 224 3.28 -13.86 -14.92
CA CYS A 224 2.29 -13.92 -13.85
C CYS A 224 2.99 -14.00 -12.49
N TRP A 225 2.59 -13.14 -11.55
CA TRP A 225 3.11 -13.11 -10.19
C TRP A 225 2.84 -14.41 -9.40
N ARG A 226 1.78 -15.15 -9.78
CA ARG A 226 1.32 -16.34 -9.06
C ARG A 226 1.89 -17.64 -9.64
N CYS A 227 1.65 -17.89 -10.93
CA CYS A 227 2.05 -19.15 -11.57
C CYS A 227 3.35 -19.05 -12.39
N GLY A 228 3.94 -17.85 -12.53
CA GLY A 228 5.19 -17.64 -13.27
C GLY A 228 5.07 -17.72 -14.80
N LYS A 229 3.87 -18.02 -15.34
CA LYS A 229 3.63 -18.12 -16.79
C LYS A 229 4.03 -16.83 -17.51
N GLY A 230 4.82 -16.98 -18.57
CA GLY A 230 5.23 -15.87 -19.44
C GLY A 230 4.18 -15.53 -20.50
N PHE A 231 4.04 -14.23 -20.77
CA PHE A 231 3.11 -13.65 -21.76
C PHE A 231 3.85 -12.78 -22.79
N GLY A 232 5.18 -12.72 -22.75
CA GLY A 232 5.98 -11.86 -23.61
C GLY A 232 5.52 -10.40 -23.50
N ASN A 233 5.01 -9.83 -24.59
CA ASN A 233 4.46 -8.47 -24.62
C ASN A 233 2.92 -8.42 -24.67
N ALA A 234 2.23 -9.57 -24.58
CA ALA A 234 0.79 -9.67 -24.74
C ALA A 234 0.03 -9.26 -23.45
N PHE A 235 -0.03 -7.96 -23.18
CA PHE A 235 -0.67 -7.42 -21.96
C PHE A 235 -2.16 -7.76 -21.83
N ALA A 236 -2.91 -7.84 -22.94
CA ALA A 236 -4.31 -8.23 -22.92
C ALA A 236 -4.50 -9.67 -22.40
N ARG A 237 -3.68 -10.61 -22.88
CA ARG A 237 -3.69 -12.02 -22.42
C ARG A 237 -3.29 -12.14 -20.96
N LEU A 238 -2.33 -11.34 -20.50
CA LEU A 238 -1.99 -11.29 -19.08
C LEU A 238 -3.19 -10.85 -18.23
N LYS A 239 -3.89 -9.76 -18.62
CA LYS A 239 -5.05 -9.28 -17.86
C LYS A 239 -6.17 -10.31 -17.75
N GLU A 240 -6.46 -11.01 -18.85
CA GLU A 240 -7.44 -12.11 -18.86
C GLU A 240 -7.01 -13.23 -17.89
N HIS A 241 -5.73 -13.62 -17.94
CA HIS A 241 -5.19 -14.61 -17.03
C HIS A 241 -5.25 -14.17 -15.56
N LEU A 242 -4.94 -12.90 -15.26
CA LEU A 242 -5.01 -12.36 -13.90
C LEU A 242 -6.44 -12.37 -13.34
N GLU A 243 -7.47 -12.25 -14.17
CA GLU A 243 -8.86 -12.39 -13.72
C GLU A 243 -9.15 -13.82 -13.23
N GLY A 244 -8.69 -14.83 -13.99
CA GLY A 244 -8.80 -16.24 -13.58
C GLY A 244 -8.01 -16.54 -12.31
N GLU A 245 -6.76 -16.08 -12.24
CA GLU A 245 -5.92 -16.21 -11.04
C GLU A 245 -6.57 -15.53 -9.83
N PHE A 246 -7.17 -14.35 -10.00
CA PHE A 246 -7.87 -13.65 -8.93
C PHE A 246 -9.10 -14.41 -8.42
N VAL A 247 -9.90 -14.99 -9.32
CA VAL A 247 -11.07 -15.80 -8.94
C VAL A 247 -10.65 -17.04 -8.15
N SER A 248 -9.58 -17.71 -8.58
CA SER A 248 -8.99 -18.86 -7.86
C SER A 248 -8.45 -18.42 -6.49
N TRP A 249 -7.61 -17.39 -6.48
CA TRP A 249 -6.92 -16.89 -5.30
C TRP A 249 -7.88 -16.33 -4.24
N ARG A 250 -8.93 -15.57 -4.60
CA ARG A 250 -9.88 -15.04 -3.62
C ARG A 250 -10.76 -16.13 -2.98
N ALA A 251 -10.88 -17.27 -3.65
CA ALA A 251 -11.73 -18.38 -3.21
C ALA A 251 -10.99 -19.33 -2.25
N GLU A 252 -9.67 -19.24 -2.16
CA GLU A 252 -8.86 -19.93 -1.16
C GLU A 252 -9.15 -19.42 0.23
#